data_AF-A0A2J7ZXJ4-F1
#
_entry.id   AF-A0A2J7ZXJ4-F1
#
_cell.length_a   1.000
_cell.length_b   1.000
_cell.length_c   1.000
_cell.angle_alpha   90.00
_cell.angle_beta   90.00
_cell.angle_gamma   90.00
#
_symmetry.space_group_name_H-M   'P 1'
#
loop_
_entity.id
_entity.type
_entity.pdbx_description
1 polymer ?
#
loop_
_entity_poly.entity_id
_entity_poly.type
_entity_poly.pdbx_seq_one_letter_code
_entity_poly.pdbx_strand_id
1 'polypeptide(L)'
;MLCPQRPPPMKRERSHSLESAFSVQEVANHAGSSAGGTQVLSSSSDPDDEDECGAAGPAPGASTAAAPSAPAMPTAAAVPSGSGDRSDRDKEWAALTTWLRMNLHHPRTAKREVLFVGKHVEGRGWNFFLNPALTWADVSPETKMRLRTLPQETELAFMHKYPGKPGRDWVKKAQKYRPPGCSVTYSVPLADMIYSLTSIYYQFEGRPGTGASTAARAAAAAAVQPSASEDAAPPSTA
;
A
#
# COMPACT_ATOMS: atom_id res chain seq x y z
N MET A 1 -67.06 8.75 17.87
CA MET A 1 -65.62 8.63 18.17
C MET A 1 -64.87 8.61 16.84
N LEU A 2 -64.27 9.74 16.44
CA LEU A 2 -63.51 9.86 15.19
C LEU A 2 -62.03 9.66 15.52
N CYS A 3 -61.41 8.63 14.94
CA CYS A 3 -59.96 8.41 15.06
C CYS A 3 -59.21 9.50 14.27
N PRO A 4 -58.22 10.19 14.87
CA PRO A 4 -57.42 11.17 14.15
C PRO A 4 -56.49 10.47 13.15
N GLN A 5 -56.55 10.93 11.91
CA GLN A 5 -55.81 10.43 10.76
C GLN A 5 -54.32 10.81 10.90
N ARG A 6 -53.43 9.81 10.84
CA ARG A 6 -51.98 10.00 11.01
C ARG A 6 -51.38 10.58 9.72
N PRO A 7 -50.60 11.67 9.76
CA PRO A 7 -50.01 12.26 8.56
C PRO A 7 -48.88 11.39 7.99
N PRO A 8 -48.67 11.40 6.66
CA PRO A 8 -47.66 10.58 5.99
C PRO A 8 -46.22 11.11 6.22
N PRO A 9 -45.20 10.24 6.11
CA PRO A 9 -43.81 10.61 6.33
C PRO A 9 -43.29 11.49 5.19
N MET A 10 -42.80 12.68 5.52
CA MET A 10 -42.13 13.56 4.57
C MET A 10 -40.76 12.98 4.18
N LYS A 11 -40.57 12.79 2.87
CA LYS A 11 -39.30 12.38 2.28
C LYS A 11 -38.28 13.48 2.53
N ARG A 12 -37.24 13.17 3.30
CA ARG A 12 -36.12 14.07 3.60
C ARG A 12 -35.28 14.21 2.34
N GLU A 13 -35.49 15.30 1.62
CA GLU A 13 -34.69 15.71 0.47
C GLU A 13 -33.25 15.90 0.94
N ARG A 14 -32.34 15.04 0.48
CA ARG A 14 -30.90 15.20 0.69
C ARG A 14 -30.45 16.35 -0.20
N SER A 15 -30.25 17.52 0.40
CA SER A 15 -29.53 18.62 -0.23
C SER A 15 -28.18 18.12 -0.71
N HIS A 16 -27.99 18.15 -2.03
CA HIS A 16 -26.70 17.99 -2.68
C HIS A 16 -25.82 19.17 -2.27
N SER A 17 -24.84 18.91 -1.40
CA SER A 17 -23.78 19.87 -1.11
C SER A 17 -22.72 19.76 -2.21
N LEU A 18 -22.40 20.92 -2.77
CA LEU A 18 -21.43 21.14 -3.82
C LEU A 18 -20.02 20.79 -3.33
N GLU A 19 -19.44 19.70 -3.82
CA GLU A 19 -17.98 19.55 -3.84
C GLU A 19 -17.50 19.08 -5.22
N SER A 20 -16.88 20.05 -5.90
CA SER A 20 -15.71 19.89 -6.75
C SER A 20 -15.82 19.01 -8.00
N ALA A 21 -16.07 19.69 -9.12
CA ALA A 21 -15.79 19.21 -10.45
C ALA A 21 -14.29 18.87 -10.61
N PHE A 22 -13.93 17.59 -10.47
CA PHE A 22 -12.75 17.06 -11.15
C PHE A 22 -13.20 16.55 -12.52
N SER A 23 -12.96 17.40 -13.52
CA SER A 23 -13.10 17.10 -14.93
C SER A 23 -12.16 15.95 -15.29
N VAL A 24 -12.74 14.76 -15.49
CA VAL A 24 -12.10 13.66 -16.21
C VAL A 24 -12.16 14.03 -17.68
N GLN A 25 -11.08 14.62 -18.18
CA GLN A 25 -10.92 14.79 -19.62
C GLN A 25 -10.28 13.53 -20.19
N GLU A 26 -11.17 12.59 -20.52
CA GLU A 26 -10.90 11.44 -21.38
C GLU A 26 -10.59 11.97 -22.78
N VAL A 27 -9.30 12.00 -23.14
CA VAL A 27 -8.88 12.28 -24.52
C VAL A 27 -8.76 10.94 -25.22
N ALA A 28 -9.81 10.61 -25.96
CA ALA A 28 -9.79 9.60 -26.99
C ALA A 28 -8.71 9.95 -28.02
N ASN A 29 -7.75 9.04 -28.22
CA ASN A 29 -6.97 8.96 -29.45
C ASN A 29 -7.15 7.56 -30.03
N HIS A 30 -8.09 7.47 -30.97
CA HIS A 30 -8.27 6.36 -31.90
C HIS A 30 -7.52 6.68 -33.19
N ALA A 31 -6.51 5.87 -33.52
CA ALA A 31 -6.07 5.45 -34.85
C ALA A 31 -4.78 4.65 -34.63
N GLY A 32 -4.59 3.40 -34.98
CA GLY A 32 -5.27 2.50 -35.89
C GLY A 32 -4.17 1.68 -36.56
N SER A 33 -4.04 0.39 -36.27
CA SER A 33 -3.48 -0.57 -37.22
C SER A 33 -3.73 -2.01 -36.81
N SER A 34 -4.42 -2.66 -37.73
CA SER A 34 -4.77 -4.07 -37.84
C SER A 34 -3.53 -4.95 -38.07
N ALA A 35 -3.47 -6.11 -37.42
CA ALA A 35 -3.43 -7.41 -38.10
C ALA A 35 -3.26 -8.58 -37.11
N GLY A 36 -4.21 -9.54 -37.22
CA GLY A 36 -4.05 -10.98 -37.07
C GLY A 36 -3.16 -11.56 -35.97
N GLY A 37 -3.79 -12.15 -34.94
CA GLY A 37 -3.13 -13.02 -33.97
C GLY A 37 -4.12 -13.98 -33.32
N THR A 38 -4.19 -15.16 -33.89
CA THR A 38 -5.03 -16.33 -33.57
C THR A 38 -5.23 -16.63 -32.08
N GLN A 39 -6.47 -17.01 -31.75
CA GLN A 39 -6.93 -17.58 -30.49
C GLN A 39 -6.05 -18.75 -30.00
N VAL A 40 -5.75 -18.77 -28.70
CA VAL A 40 -5.65 -20.01 -27.93
C VAL A 40 -6.47 -19.86 -26.64
N LEU A 41 -7.56 -20.61 -26.60
CA LEU A 41 -8.37 -20.88 -25.43
C LEU A 41 -7.50 -21.67 -24.46
N SER A 42 -7.25 -21.16 -23.25
CA SER A 42 -6.62 -21.95 -22.19
C SER A 42 -7.58 -22.04 -21.02
N SER A 43 -8.01 -23.29 -20.84
CA SER A 43 -9.01 -23.79 -19.92
C SER A 43 -8.81 -23.34 -18.48
N SER A 44 -9.91 -22.90 -17.90
CA SER A 44 -10.22 -22.94 -16.48
C SER A 44 -10.03 -24.36 -15.94
N SER A 45 -9.28 -24.47 -14.85
CA SER A 45 -9.26 -25.66 -13.99
C SER A 45 -9.42 -25.17 -12.56
N ASP A 46 -10.68 -25.18 -12.12
CA ASP A 46 -11.09 -25.13 -10.72
C ASP A 46 -10.79 -26.49 -10.07
N PRO A 47 -10.06 -26.53 -8.96
CA PRO A 47 -10.16 -27.62 -8.01
C PRO A 47 -11.13 -27.24 -6.88
N ASP A 48 -12.33 -27.82 -6.95
CA ASP A 48 -13.06 -28.32 -5.79
C ASP A 48 -12.10 -29.14 -4.92
N ASP A 49 -11.90 -28.73 -3.67
CA ASP A 49 -11.47 -29.66 -2.62
C ASP A 49 -12.18 -29.26 -1.33
N GLU A 50 -13.24 -30.03 -1.09
CA GLU A 50 -14.05 -30.03 0.11
C GLU A 50 -13.44 -31.09 1.04
N ASP A 51 -12.65 -30.67 2.03
CA ASP A 51 -12.27 -31.56 3.14
C ASP A 51 -12.92 -31.09 4.44
N GLU A 52 -14.16 -31.57 4.56
CA GLU A 52 -14.93 -31.76 5.77
C GLU A 52 -14.35 -32.98 6.54
N CYS A 53 -13.63 -32.74 7.64
CA CYS A 53 -13.34 -33.71 8.73
C CYS A 53 -12.64 -32.94 9.86
N GLY A 54 -13.06 -32.89 11.13
CA GLY A 54 -14.04 -33.62 11.90
C GLY A 54 -13.76 -33.34 13.39
N ALA A 55 -14.61 -33.89 14.25
CA ALA A 55 -14.45 -34.08 15.69
C ALA A 55 -14.56 -32.84 16.60
N ALA A 56 -15.81 -32.54 16.92
CA ALA A 56 -16.20 -32.13 18.26
C ALA A 56 -15.72 -33.16 19.31
N GLY A 57 -15.06 -32.68 20.35
CA GLY A 57 -14.75 -33.47 21.55
C GLY A 57 -15.03 -32.64 22.81
N PRO A 58 -16.11 -32.95 23.57
CA PRO A 58 -16.29 -32.43 24.91
C PRO A 58 -15.65 -33.38 25.92
N ALA A 59 -14.85 -32.86 26.84
CA ALA A 59 -14.46 -33.58 28.06
C ALA A 59 -14.71 -32.67 29.28
N PRO A 60 -15.61 -33.07 30.20
CA PRO A 60 -15.84 -32.40 31.47
C PRO A 60 -14.84 -32.91 32.51
N GLY A 61 -14.08 -32.00 33.12
CA GLY A 61 -13.21 -32.28 34.27
C GLY A 61 -13.64 -31.45 35.46
N ALA A 62 -14.52 -32.01 36.29
CA ALA A 62 -14.84 -31.47 37.59
C ALA A 62 -13.66 -31.68 38.56
N SER A 63 -13.25 -30.62 39.26
CA SER A 63 -12.59 -30.75 40.56
C SER A 63 -12.98 -29.58 41.44
N THR A 64 -13.96 -29.91 42.28
CA THR A 64 -14.38 -29.20 43.47
C THR A 64 -13.22 -29.18 44.47
N ALA A 65 -12.77 -28.00 44.88
CA ALA A 65 -12.04 -27.81 46.13
C ALA A 65 -12.48 -26.51 46.78
N ALA A 66 -12.79 -26.63 48.06
CA ALA A 66 -13.56 -25.70 48.86
C ALA A 66 -12.86 -24.37 49.16
N ALA A 67 -13.71 -23.37 49.42
CA ALA A 67 -13.39 -22.03 49.90
C ALA A 67 -12.53 -22.02 51.17
N PRO A 68 -11.87 -20.89 51.43
CA PRO A 68 -12.29 -20.12 52.61
C PRO A 68 -12.67 -18.67 52.31
N SER A 69 -13.63 -18.20 53.11
CA SER A 69 -14.29 -16.90 53.08
C SER A 69 -13.40 -15.71 53.49
N ALA A 70 -13.83 -14.54 53.00
CA ALA A 70 -13.60 -13.16 53.47
C ALA A 70 -12.42 -12.38 52.87
N PRO A 71 -12.43 -11.02 52.87
CA PRO A 71 -13.52 -10.06 53.09
C PRO A 71 -13.80 -9.14 51.87
N ALA A 72 -14.97 -8.51 51.89
CA ALA A 72 -15.46 -7.57 50.89
C ALA A 72 -14.50 -6.38 50.67
N MET A 73 -14.03 -6.24 49.43
CA MET A 73 -13.27 -5.09 48.94
C MET A 73 -14.16 -4.19 48.08
N PRO A 74 -13.90 -2.87 48.08
CA PRO A 74 -14.83 -1.86 47.60
C PRO A 74 -15.03 -1.89 46.09
N THR A 75 -16.31 -1.77 45.73
CA THR A 75 -16.88 -1.09 44.56
C THR A 75 -15.96 -0.94 43.34
N ALA A 76 -16.14 -1.85 42.40
CA ALA A 76 -15.60 -1.81 41.06
C ALA A 76 -15.76 -0.42 40.43
N ALA A 77 -14.65 0.30 40.31
CA ALA A 77 -14.54 1.41 39.38
C ALA A 77 -14.73 0.83 37.98
N ALA A 78 -15.83 1.24 37.33
CA ALA A 78 -16.12 0.90 35.94
C ALA A 78 -14.93 1.33 35.07
N VAL A 79 -14.11 0.36 34.67
CA VAL A 79 -13.07 0.56 33.66
C VAL A 79 -13.83 0.95 32.38
N PRO A 80 -13.64 2.17 31.83
CA PRO A 80 -14.34 2.55 30.63
C PRO A 80 -13.87 1.63 29.51
N SER A 81 -14.71 0.68 29.12
CA SER A 81 -14.48 -0.24 28.01
C SER A 81 -14.17 0.59 26.77
N GLY A 82 -12.89 0.63 26.42
CA GLY A 82 -12.28 1.40 25.35
C GLY A 82 -12.70 0.92 23.96
N SER A 83 -13.98 1.12 23.62
CA SER A 83 -14.51 0.85 22.28
C SER A 83 -13.88 1.77 21.21
N GLY A 84 -13.24 2.87 21.63
CA GLY A 84 -12.48 3.76 20.74
C GLY A 84 -11.13 3.20 20.27
N ASP A 85 -10.49 2.36 21.07
CA ASP A 85 -9.09 1.94 20.85
C ASP A 85 -8.94 1.07 19.59
N ARG A 86 -9.89 0.17 19.32
CA ARG A 86 -9.85 -0.66 18.11
C ARG A 86 -9.95 0.16 16.82
N SER A 87 -10.78 1.20 16.82
CA SER A 87 -10.94 2.07 15.65
C SER A 87 -9.66 2.85 15.38
N ASP A 88 -8.98 3.32 16.41
CA ASP A 88 -7.75 4.08 16.27
C ASP A 88 -6.58 3.20 15.77
N ARG A 89 -6.48 1.95 16.25
CA ARG A 89 -5.50 0.96 15.75
C ARG A 89 -5.65 0.68 14.26
N ASP A 90 -6.88 0.50 13.79
CA ASP A 90 -7.15 0.26 12.37
C ASP A 90 -6.86 1.51 11.52
N LYS A 91 -7.11 2.71 12.06
CA LYS A 91 -6.78 3.98 11.39
C LYS A 91 -5.28 4.16 11.20
N GLU A 92 -4.46 3.85 12.20
CA GLU A 92 -2.99 3.98 12.08
C GLU A 92 -2.42 3.07 11.00
N TRP A 93 -2.83 1.81 10.98
CA TRP A 93 -2.42 0.87 9.94
C TRP A 93 -2.93 1.27 8.55
N ALA A 94 -4.19 1.74 8.47
CA ALA A 94 -4.75 2.24 7.23
C ALA A 94 -4.00 3.50 6.74
N ALA A 95 -3.62 4.40 7.63
CA ALA A 95 -2.86 5.59 7.32
C ALA A 95 -1.46 5.24 6.78
N LEU A 96 -0.76 4.29 7.41
CA LEU A 96 0.54 3.79 6.94
C LEU A 96 0.44 3.19 5.54
N THR A 97 -0.47 2.23 5.35
CA THR A 97 -0.63 1.55 4.06
C THR A 97 -1.13 2.48 2.95
N THR A 98 -1.94 3.47 3.30
CA THR A 98 -2.37 4.54 2.38
C THR A 98 -1.22 5.45 2.00
N TRP A 99 -0.38 5.86 2.96
CA TRP A 99 0.81 6.65 2.68
C TRP A 99 1.76 5.91 1.74
N LEU A 100 2.02 4.63 1.96
CA LEU A 100 2.81 3.79 1.04
C LEU A 100 2.19 3.80 -0.36
N ARG A 101 0.88 3.56 -0.45
CA ARG A 101 0.18 3.52 -1.74
C ARG A 101 0.24 4.86 -2.47
N MET A 102 0.15 5.96 -1.74
CA MET A 102 0.21 7.31 -2.30
C MET A 102 1.59 7.64 -2.85
N ASN A 103 2.66 7.27 -2.16
CA ASN A 103 4.02 7.59 -2.60
C ASN A 103 4.55 6.64 -3.69
N LEU A 104 3.99 5.42 -3.78
CA LEU A 104 4.44 4.38 -4.73
C LEU A 104 3.62 4.29 -6.02
N HIS A 105 2.33 4.66 -5.99
CA HIS A 105 1.45 4.48 -7.14
C HIS A 105 0.82 5.75 -7.67
N HIS A 106 0.68 6.78 -6.82
CA HIS A 106 -0.02 7.99 -7.23
C HIS A 106 0.99 9.07 -7.59
N PRO A 107 0.90 9.65 -8.79
CA PRO A 107 1.72 10.79 -9.15
C PRO A 107 1.33 11.99 -8.27
N ARG A 108 2.22 12.39 -7.36
CA ARG A 108 1.98 13.42 -6.33
C ARG A 108 2.83 14.67 -6.51
N THR A 109 3.81 14.63 -7.41
CA THR A 109 4.72 15.75 -7.64
C THR A 109 4.15 16.75 -8.64
N ALA A 110 4.68 17.97 -8.66
CA ALA A 110 4.33 18.98 -9.66
C ALA A 110 4.53 18.46 -11.10
N LYS A 111 5.47 17.53 -11.28
CA LYS A 111 5.77 16.84 -12.55
C LYS A 111 4.82 15.68 -12.86
N ARG A 112 3.83 15.41 -12.01
CA ARG A 112 2.92 14.24 -12.09
C ARG A 112 3.67 12.92 -12.18
N GLU A 113 4.77 12.83 -11.44
CA GLU A 113 5.58 11.62 -11.31
C GLU A 113 5.37 10.98 -9.92
N VAL A 114 5.49 9.64 -9.86
CA VAL A 114 5.55 8.90 -8.58
C VAL A 114 6.88 9.14 -7.88
N LEU A 115 6.89 9.15 -6.55
CA LEU A 115 8.09 9.49 -5.76
C LEU A 115 9.11 8.36 -5.77
N PHE A 116 8.67 7.13 -5.53
CA PHE A 116 9.59 5.98 -5.47
C PHE A 116 9.16 4.89 -6.44
N VAL A 117 10.16 4.24 -7.02
CA VAL A 117 10.00 3.15 -7.97
C VAL A 117 10.74 1.94 -7.44
N GLY A 118 10.11 0.77 -7.50
CA GLY A 118 10.69 -0.51 -7.11
C GLY A 118 11.25 -1.25 -8.31
N LYS A 119 12.41 -1.88 -8.15
CA LYS A 119 12.99 -2.86 -9.09
C LYS A 119 13.26 -4.16 -8.34
N HIS A 120 12.96 -5.28 -9.00
CA HIS A 120 13.36 -6.59 -8.51
C HIS A 120 14.82 -6.85 -8.90
N VAL A 121 15.66 -7.14 -7.92
CA VAL A 121 17.07 -7.48 -8.11
C VAL A 121 17.23 -8.97 -7.85
N GLU A 122 17.68 -9.71 -8.87
CA GLU A 122 17.91 -11.15 -8.76
C GLU A 122 18.85 -11.47 -7.59
N GLY A 123 18.44 -12.41 -6.74
CA GLY A 123 19.17 -12.80 -5.54
C GLY A 123 19.10 -11.82 -4.36
N ARG A 124 18.53 -10.63 -4.53
CA ARG A 124 18.44 -9.60 -3.46
C ARG A 124 17.02 -9.14 -3.11
N GLY A 125 16.02 -9.51 -3.89
CA GLY A 125 14.62 -9.14 -3.65
C GLY A 125 14.27 -7.77 -4.22
N TRP A 126 13.26 -7.11 -3.64
CA TRP A 126 12.81 -5.82 -4.12
C TRP A 126 13.62 -4.67 -3.53
N ASN A 127 13.99 -3.71 -4.37
CA ASN A 127 14.67 -2.50 -3.94
C ASN A 127 13.98 -1.27 -4.53
N PHE A 128 13.68 -0.29 -3.68
CA PHE A 128 13.04 0.96 -4.05
C PHE A 128 14.05 2.10 -4.09
N PHE A 129 13.89 2.97 -5.08
CA PHE A 129 14.74 4.13 -5.31
C PHE A 129 13.87 5.36 -5.57
N LEU A 130 14.45 6.54 -5.32
CA LEU A 130 13.84 7.80 -5.75
C LEU A 130 13.72 7.80 -7.27
N ASN A 131 12.56 8.18 -7.80
CA ASN A 131 12.34 8.28 -9.24
C ASN A 131 13.41 9.22 -9.84
N PRO A 132 14.19 8.78 -10.86
CA PRO A 132 15.27 9.59 -11.44
C PRO A 132 14.80 10.91 -12.07
N ALA A 133 13.51 11.06 -12.39
CA ALA A 133 12.92 12.32 -12.85
C ALA A 133 12.77 13.37 -11.73
N LEU A 134 12.91 12.95 -10.47
CA LEU A 134 12.78 13.75 -9.26
C LEU A 134 14.14 13.90 -8.58
N THR A 135 14.30 15.02 -7.90
CA THR A 135 15.45 15.33 -7.06
C THR A 135 15.06 15.20 -5.59
N TRP A 136 16.04 15.09 -4.68
CA TRP A 136 15.75 15.06 -3.24
C TRP A 136 15.08 16.35 -2.73
N ALA A 137 15.22 17.46 -3.46
CA ALA A 137 14.51 18.70 -3.16
C ALA A 137 13.01 18.62 -3.46
N ASP A 138 12.58 17.75 -4.39
CA ASP A 138 11.17 17.54 -4.74
C ASP A 138 10.42 16.71 -3.68
N VAL A 139 11.14 16.06 -2.76
CA VAL A 139 10.55 15.28 -1.65
C VAL A 139 10.17 16.21 -0.51
N SER A 140 8.91 16.17 -0.06
CA SER A 140 8.45 17.05 1.01
C SER A 140 9.18 16.78 2.35
N PRO A 141 9.43 17.81 3.18
CA PRO A 141 10.09 17.64 4.48
C PRO A 141 9.37 16.61 5.38
N GLU A 142 8.04 16.57 5.33
CA GLU A 142 7.22 15.58 6.04
C GLU A 142 7.53 14.16 5.58
N THR A 143 7.61 13.92 4.26
CA THR A 143 7.97 12.61 3.69
C THR A 143 9.36 12.20 4.12
N LYS A 144 10.33 13.14 4.13
CA LYS A 144 11.70 12.87 4.61
C LYS A 144 11.72 12.44 6.07
N MET A 145 11.04 13.19 6.95
CA MET A 145 10.94 12.83 8.36
C MET A 145 10.30 11.47 8.56
N ARG A 146 9.23 11.19 7.80
CA ARG A 146 8.53 9.91 7.87
C ARG A 146 9.39 8.74 7.39
N LEU A 147 10.18 8.89 6.33
CA LEU A 147 11.10 7.84 5.86
C LEU A 147 12.10 7.41 6.94
N ARG A 148 12.51 8.35 7.81
CA ARG A 148 13.41 8.09 8.94
C ARG A 148 12.76 7.24 10.04
N THR A 149 11.47 7.48 10.34
CA THR A 149 10.69 6.80 11.39
C THR A 149 9.86 5.64 10.89
N LEU A 150 9.89 5.38 9.58
CA LEU A 150 9.02 4.42 8.91
C LEU A 150 9.10 2.98 9.48
N PRO A 151 10.29 2.43 9.83
CA PRO A 151 10.36 1.10 10.45
C PRO A 151 9.65 1.06 11.80
N GLN A 152 9.85 2.07 12.65
CA GLN A 152 9.20 2.16 13.96
C GLN A 152 7.69 2.35 13.84
N GLU A 153 7.25 3.25 12.94
CA GLU A 153 5.83 3.44 12.64
C GLU A 153 5.16 2.13 12.17
N THR A 154 5.87 1.35 11.34
CA THR A 154 5.35 0.07 10.84
C THR A 154 5.21 -0.95 11.95
N GLU A 155 6.21 -1.07 12.82
CA GLU A 155 6.18 -1.99 13.96
C GLU A 155 5.06 -1.64 14.94
N LEU A 156 4.94 -0.36 15.32
CA LEU A 156 3.87 0.11 16.22
C LEU A 156 2.48 -0.12 15.62
N ALA A 157 2.25 0.31 14.38
CA ALA A 157 0.97 0.11 13.70
C ALA A 157 0.62 -1.37 13.56
N PHE A 158 1.62 -2.24 13.36
CA PHE A 158 1.40 -3.69 13.29
C PHE A 158 1.03 -4.28 14.65
N MET A 159 1.77 -3.94 15.71
CA MET A 159 1.49 -4.40 17.08
C MET A 159 0.09 -3.97 17.53
N HIS A 160 -0.30 -2.74 17.20
CA HIS A 160 -1.62 -2.21 17.46
C HIS A 160 -2.70 -2.97 16.72
N LYS A 161 -2.52 -3.22 15.41
CA LYS A 161 -3.51 -3.94 14.60
C LYS A 161 -3.65 -5.42 14.95
N TYR A 162 -2.56 -6.08 15.37
CA TYR A 162 -2.52 -7.52 15.63
C TYR A 162 -2.05 -7.81 17.07
N PRO A 163 -2.88 -7.48 18.09
CA PRO A 163 -2.53 -7.78 19.47
C PRO A 163 -2.40 -9.31 19.62
N GLY A 164 -1.23 -9.77 20.05
CA GLY A 164 -0.89 -11.19 20.16
C GLY A 164 0.09 -11.72 19.10
N LYS A 165 0.42 -10.92 18.07
CA LYS A 165 1.55 -11.22 17.19
C LYS A 165 2.82 -10.49 17.65
N PRO A 166 4.01 -11.11 17.54
CA PRO A 166 5.27 -10.41 17.76
C PRO A 166 5.36 -9.19 16.85
N GLY A 167 5.87 -8.06 17.37
CA GLY A 167 6.02 -6.82 16.59
C GLY A 167 6.73 -7.06 15.26
N ARG A 168 7.83 -7.81 15.27
CA ARG A 168 8.62 -8.16 14.07
C ARG A 168 7.92 -8.99 13.00
N ASP A 169 6.73 -9.56 13.23
CA ASP A 169 6.04 -10.36 12.22
C ASP A 169 5.53 -9.54 11.02
N TRP A 170 5.54 -8.20 11.10
CA TRP A 170 5.27 -7.34 9.94
C TRP A 170 6.23 -7.60 8.77
N VAL A 171 7.45 -8.07 9.06
CA VAL A 171 8.48 -8.41 8.05
C VAL A 171 7.99 -9.48 7.08
N LYS A 172 7.12 -10.39 7.54
CA LYS A 172 6.55 -11.49 6.74
C LYS A 172 5.33 -11.06 5.93
N LYS A 173 4.80 -9.86 6.14
CA LYS A 173 3.66 -9.36 5.37
C LYS A 173 4.11 -9.03 3.96
N ALA A 174 3.23 -9.28 3.00
CA ALA A 174 3.40 -8.83 1.63
C ALA A 174 2.45 -7.68 1.32
N GLN A 175 2.94 -6.71 0.57
CA GLN A 175 2.19 -5.58 0.04
C GLN A 175 2.11 -5.71 -1.47
N LYS A 176 0.91 -5.54 -2.03
CA LYS A 176 0.72 -5.50 -3.47
C LYS A 176 1.39 -4.24 -4.03
N TYR A 177 2.26 -4.41 -5.00
CA TYR A 177 2.96 -3.33 -5.70
C TYR A 177 2.84 -3.53 -7.22
N ARG A 178 2.69 -2.44 -7.94
CA ARG A 178 2.52 -2.38 -9.39
C ARG A 178 3.48 -1.30 -9.87
N PRO A 179 4.62 -1.67 -10.46
CA PRO A 179 5.56 -0.70 -10.99
C PRO A 179 4.89 0.23 -12.02
N PRO A 180 5.30 1.51 -12.10
CA PRO A 180 4.80 2.42 -13.13
C PRO A 180 5.09 1.85 -14.53
N GLY A 181 4.10 1.95 -15.42
CA GLY A 181 4.17 1.38 -16.77
C GLY A 181 3.96 -0.13 -16.87
N CYS A 182 3.85 -0.86 -15.75
CA CYS A 182 3.59 -2.29 -15.75
C CYS A 182 2.12 -2.62 -15.46
N SER A 183 1.54 -3.58 -16.20
CA SER A 183 0.20 -4.08 -15.92
C SER A 183 0.16 -5.11 -14.78
N VAL A 184 1.28 -5.78 -14.53
CA VAL A 184 1.41 -6.86 -13.54
C VAL A 184 1.55 -6.31 -12.12
N THR A 185 0.82 -6.93 -11.18
CA THR A 185 0.95 -6.65 -9.75
C THR A 185 1.79 -7.73 -9.08
N TYR A 186 2.80 -7.32 -8.34
CA TYR A 186 3.72 -8.16 -7.59
C TYR A 186 3.36 -8.16 -6.10
N SER A 187 3.64 -9.29 -5.45
CA SER A 187 3.57 -9.43 -3.99
C SER A 187 4.95 -9.13 -3.41
N VAL A 188 5.12 -7.95 -2.81
CA VAL A 188 6.43 -7.46 -2.34
C VAL A 188 6.50 -7.60 -0.82
N PRO A 189 7.54 -8.21 -0.24
CA PRO A 189 7.72 -8.22 1.20
C PRO A 189 7.72 -6.78 1.76
N LEU A 190 6.92 -6.54 2.80
CA LEU A 190 6.80 -5.22 3.40
C LEU A 190 8.15 -4.78 3.98
N ALA A 191 8.96 -5.72 4.49
CA ALA A 191 10.33 -5.47 4.91
C ALA A 191 11.19 -4.83 3.81
N ASP A 192 11.23 -5.44 2.62
CA ASP A 192 11.98 -4.93 1.47
C ASP A 192 11.55 -3.50 1.14
N MET A 193 10.25 -3.24 1.14
CA MET A 193 9.68 -1.91 0.88
C MET A 193 10.10 -0.89 1.95
N ILE A 194 9.88 -1.18 3.24
CA ILE A 194 10.17 -0.23 4.33
C ILE A 194 11.67 0.04 4.44
N TYR A 195 12.51 -1.00 4.42
CA TYR A 195 13.96 -0.83 4.58
C TYR A 195 14.61 -0.14 3.39
N SER A 196 14.18 -0.44 2.15
CA SER A 196 14.70 0.28 0.98
C SER A 196 14.28 1.75 1.01
N LEU A 197 13.03 2.08 1.34
CA LEU A 197 12.58 3.47 1.48
C LEU A 197 13.38 4.22 2.55
N THR A 198 13.60 3.63 3.71
CA THR A 198 14.45 4.21 4.77
C THR A 198 15.91 4.35 4.33
N SER A 199 16.43 3.42 3.51
CA SER A 199 17.80 3.53 2.98
C SER A 199 17.98 4.74 2.07
N ILE A 200 16.94 5.14 1.32
CA ILE A 200 16.95 6.37 0.50
C ILE A 200 17.18 7.59 1.39
N TYR A 201 16.49 7.71 2.52
CA TYR A 201 16.68 8.82 3.45
C TYR A 201 18.13 8.93 3.90
N TYR A 202 18.74 7.84 4.36
CA TYR A 202 20.13 7.84 4.80
C TYR A 202 21.14 8.04 3.67
N GLN A 203 20.80 7.63 2.45
CA GLN A 203 21.64 7.88 1.28
C GLN A 203 21.77 9.38 0.97
N PHE A 204 20.69 10.15 1.14
CA PHE A 204 20.67 11.59 0.82
C PHE A 204 20.99 12.50 2.02
N GLU A 205 20.49 12.19 3.22
CA GLU A 205 20.68 13.01 4.44
C GLU A 205 21.87 12.54 5.29
N GLY A 206 22.17 11.23 5.27
CA GLY A 206 23.21 10.61 6.12
C GLY A 206 24.65 10.78 5.59
N ARG A 207 24.84 11.47 4.47
CA ARG A 207 26.17 11.75 3.89
C ARG A 207 26.53 13.22 4.10
N PRO A 208 27.14 13.61 5.25
CA PRO A 208 27.72 14.93 5.39
C PRO A 208 28.85 15.07 4.37
N GLY A 209 28.60 15.81 3.29
CA GLY A 209 29.63 16.17 2.30
C GLY A 209 29.60 15.45 0.95
N THR A 210 28.54 14.75 0.54
CA THR A 210 28.50 14.15 -0.83
C THR A 210 27.19 14.27 -1.61
N GLY A 211 26.24 15.06 -1.13
CA GLY A 211 24.90 15.23 -1.72
C GLY A 211 24.84 15.86 -3.12
N ALA A 212 25.95 16.18 -3.78
CA ALA A 212 25.94 16.79 -5.12
C ALA A 212 26.32 15.84 -6.28
N SER A 213 26.96 14.69 -6.03
CA SER A 213 27.71 14.02 -7.11
C SER A 213 27.04 12.77 -7.72
N THR A 214 26.07 12.13 -7.06
CA THR A 214 25.44 10.90 -7.60
C THR A 214 24.27 11.15 -8.53
N ALA A 215 23.48 12.22 -8.33
CA ALA A 215 22.43 12.60 -9.26
C ALA A 215 22.98 12.98 -10.65
N ALA A 216 24.14 13.66 -10.68
CA ALA A 216 24.86 13.96 -11.93
C ALA A 216 25.34 12.70 -12.66
N ARG A 217 25.74 11.66 -11.92
CA ARG A 217 26.23 10.39 -12.50
C ARG A 217 25.09 9.49 -13.01
N ALA A 218 23.92 9.49 -12.37
CA ALA A 218 22.74 8.75 -12.84
C ALA A 218 22.11 9.43 -14.09
N ALA A 219 22.08 10.77 -14.13
CA ALA A 219 21.66 11.51 -15.31
C ALA A 219 22.65 11.33 -16.49
N ALA A 220 23.96 11.32 -16.22
CA ALA A 220 24.98 11.04 -17.24
C ALA A 220 24.90 9.61 -17.80
N ALA A 221 24.48 8.63 -17.01
CA ALA A 221 24.29 7.25 -17.47
C ALA A 221 23.02 7.06 -18.33
N ALA A 222 21.98 7.87 -18.12
CA ALA A 222 20.76 7.83 -18.93
C ALA A 222 20.89 8.58 -20.27
N ALA A 223 21.83 9.53 -20.38
CA ALA A 223 22.10 10.28 -21.60
C ALA A 223 22.98 9.52 -22.62
N VAL A 224 23.56 8.38 -22.25
CA VAL A 224 24.27 7.48 -23.18
C VAL A 224 23.30 6.38 -23.63
N GLN A 225 22.23 6.77 -24.34
CA GLN A 225 21.65 5.85 -25.30
C GLN A 225 22.50 5.94 -26.57
N PRO A 226 23.11 4.85 -27.05
CA PRO A 226 23.70 4.85 -28.38
C PRO A 226 22.56 5.07 -29.37
N SER A 227 22.49 6.27 -29.95
CA SER A 227 21.77 6.51 -31.18
C SER A 227 22.38 5.60 -32.24
N ALA A 228 21.79 4.41 -32.38
CA ALA A 228 22.04 3.53 -33.50
C ALA A 228 21.46 4.20 -34.74
N SER A 229 22.27 5.10 -35.31
CA SER A 229 22.17 5.55 -36.69
C SER A 229 22.99 4.59 -37.52
N GLU A 230 22.33 3.69 -38.25
CA GLU A 230 22.90 3.03 -39.43
C GLU A 230 21.69 2.64 -40.29
N ASP A 231 21.24 3.52 -41.19
CA ASP A 231 21.83 3.81 -42.50
C ASP A 231 21.96 2.53 -43.35
N ALA A 232 20.89 2.17 -44.07
CA ALA A 232 20.96 1.28 -45.23
C ALA A 232 19.63 1.25 -46.01
N ALA A 233 19.42 2.23 -46.88
CA ALA A 233 18.68 2.07 -48.14
C ALA A 233 19.17 3.15 -49.12
N PRO A 234 19.15 2.97 -50.47
CA PRO A 234 18.72 1.83 -51.30
C PRO A 234 19.79 1.45 -52.39
N PRO A 235 19.51 0.58 -53.39
CA PRO A 235 19.01 1.14 -54.64
C PRO A 235 17.92 0.31 -55.34
N SER A 236 17.05 1.08 -55.97
CA SER A 236 16.09 0.68 -56.99
C SER A 236 16.82 0.19 -58.24
N THR A 237 16.43 -0.97 -58.77
CA THR A 237 16.68 -1.34 -60.17
C THR A 237 15.47 -2.05 -60.74
N ALA A 238 14.95 -1.42 -61.79
CA ALA A 238 14.05 -1.84 -62.88
C ALA A 238 13.39 -3.22 -62.82
#